data_AF-A0AAP5Y0Q9-F1
#
_entry.id   AF-A0AAP5Y0Q9-F1
#
_cell.length_a   1.000
_cell.length_b   1.000
_cell.length_c   1.000
_cell.angle_alpha   90.00
_cell.angle_beta   90.00
_cell.angle_gamma   90.00
#
_symmetry.space_group_name_H-M   'P 1'
#
loop_
_entity.id
_entity.type
_entity.pdbx_description
1 polymer ?
#
loop_
_entity_poly.entity_id
_entity_poly.type
_entity_poly.pdbx_seq_one_letter_code
_entity_poly.pdbx_strand_id
1 'polypeptide(L)'
;MLYSPFSDSMVDWLSRDRVTVAIAANIQFESGTVYVHSGTGTLVLGGYVYYGMGRMGSVDDASETSTTSPTQVKMTLSGLDMALFATTLNERCVGRNAEIYLVAMDDNGVVQVADLLFKGRVSSTGATAGGTNALQYTISNIFEDWQRPFPDRYTDESQQAAYPGDRIFRYVAQMSERSIYWGSKKDAPGFTYK
;
A
#
# COMPACT_ATOMS: atom_id res chain seq x y z
N MET A 1 18.64 21.88 5.35
CA MET A 1 19.45 20.79 4.77
C MET A 1 18.59 20.17 3.69
N LEU A 2 18.94 20.32 2.42
CA LEU A 2 18.23 19.67 1.32
C LEU A 2 18.56 18.18 1.41
N TYR A 3 17.59 17.37 1.81
CA TYR A 3 17.72 15.92 1.81
C TYR A 3 17.56 15.44 0.36
N SER A 4 18.56 14.74 -0.16
CA SER A 4 18.43 14.02 -1.43
C SER A 4 17.71 12.70 -1.14
N PRO A 5 16.69 12.31 -1.92
CA PRO A 5 16.06 10.99 -1.79
C PRO A 5 17.00 9.86 -2.24
N PHE A 6 18.11 10.19 -2.91
CA PHE A 6 19.09 9.23 -3.41
C PHE A 6 20.28 9.11 -2.47
N SER A 7 20.78 7.87 -2.34
CA SER A 7 22.01 7.55 -1.65
C SER A 7 23.23 8.14 -2.37
N ASP A 8 24.32 8.36 -1.64
CA ASP A 8 25.57 8.90 -2.21
C ASP A 8 26.08 8.04 -3.38
N SER A 9 25.95 6.72 -3.26
CA SER A 9 26.33 5.78 -4.33
C SER A 9 25.44 5.94 -5.57
N MET A 10 24.14 6.18 -5.41
CA MET A 10 23.25 6.45 -6.55
C MET A 10 23.61 7.76 -7.24
N VAL A 11 23.90 8.81 -6.47
CA VAL A 11 24.35 10.10 -7.01
C VAL A 11 25.65 9.92 -7.80
N ASP A 12 26.61 9.16 -7.26
CA ASP A 12 27.87 8.86 -7.96
C ASP A 12 27.63 8.15 -9.30
N TRP A 13 26.69 7.19 -9.35
CA TRP A 13 26.32 6.51 -10.59
C TRP A 13 25.61 7.42 -11.58
N LEU A 14 24.68 8.25 -11.12
CA LEU A 14 23.95 9.20 -11.96
C LEU A 14 24.85 10.32 -12.48
N SER A 15 25.97 10.63 -11.80
CA SER A 15 26.92 11.66 -12.22
C SER A 15 27.87 11.24 -13.36
N ARG A 16 27.85 9.97 -13.75
CA ARG A 16 28.70 9.44 -14.83
C ARG A 16 28.24 9.94 -16.21
N ASP A 17 29.18 10.01 -17.14
CA ASP A 17 28.92 10.40 -18.53
C ASP A 17 27.86 9.52 -19.21
N ARG A 18 27.83 8.22 -18.84
CA ARG A 18 26.83 7.25 -19.31
C ARG A 18 26.32 6.44 -18.12
N VAL A 19 25.02 6.44 -17.97
CA VAL A 19 24.31 5.63 -16.97
C VAL A 19 23.06 5.05 -17.61
N THR A 20 22.80 3.78 -17.35
CA THR A 20 21.55 3.13 -17.74
C THR A 20 20.70 2.97 -16.49
N VAL A 21 19.50 3.55 -16.50
CA VAL A 21 18.58 3.47 -15.37
C VAL A 21 17.30 2.74 -15.75
N ALA A 22 16.72 2.02 -14.80
CA ALA A 22 15.39 1.43 -14.92
C ALA A 22 14.60 1.66 -13.64
N ILE A 23 13.27 1.68 -13.80
CA ILE A 23 12.36 1.62 -12.66
C ILE A 23 12.02 0.15 -12.45
N ALA A 24 12.22 -0.34 -11.23
CA ALA A 24 11.85 -1.68 -10.83
C ALA A 24 10.72 -1.59 -9.79
N ALA A 25 9.70 -2.43 -9.90
CA ALA A 25 8.61 -2.50 -8.95
C ALA A 25 8.41 -3.93 -8.48
N ASN A 26 8.14 -4.09 -7.19
CA ASN A 26 7.63 -5.32 -6.62
C ASN A 26 6.19 -5.07 -6.12
N ILE A 27 5.32 -6.05 -6.33
CA ILE A 27 3.94 -5.98 -5.86
C ILE A 27 3.61 -7.33 -5.24
N GLN A 28 3.18 -7.31 -4.00
CA GLN A 28 2.79 -8.51 -3.31
C GLN A 28 1.34 -8.86 -3.67
N PHE A 29 1.12 -10.06 -4.16
CA PHE A 29 -0.21 -10.64 -4.36
C PHE A 29 -0.41 -11.82 -3.41
N GLU A 30 -1.61 -12.39 -3.41
CA GLU A 30 -1.90 -13.59 -2.62
C GLU A 30 -1.25 -14.84 -3.21
N SER A 31 -1.18 -14.93 -4.54
CA SER A 31 -0.51 -16.02 -5.26
C SER A 31 1.02 -15.96 -5.22
N GLY A 32 1.60 -14.79 -4.95
CA GLY A 32 3.04 -14.58 -4.94
C GLY A 32 3.44 -13.11 -5.09
N THR A 33 4.74 -12.82 -5.02
CA THR A 33 5.25 -11.48 -5.31
C THR A 33 5.64 -11.40 -6.77
N VAL A 34 5.16 -10.36 -7.45
CA VAL A 34 5.49 -10.08 -8.84
C VAL A 34 6.62 -9.05 -8.86
N TYR A 35 7.65 -9.32 -9.66
CA TYR A 35 8.83 -8.48 -9.80
C TYR A 35 8.96 -8.04 -11.25
N VAL A 36 8.88 -6.72 -11.50
CA VAL A 36 8.84 -6.16 -12.86
C VAL A 36 9.74 -4.94 -12.99
N HIS A 37 10.28 -4.68 -14.17
CA HIS A 37 11.02 -3.45 -14.44
C HIS A 37 10.66 -2.82 -15.79
N SER A 38 10.94 -1.53 -15.95
CA SER A 38 10.61 -0.74 -17.16
C SER A 38 11.47 -1.08 -18.39
N GLY A 39 12.59 -1.77 -18.18
CA GLY A 39 13.51 -2.14 -19.25
C GLY A 39 13.07 -3.37 -20.03
N THR A 40 14.00 -3.93 -20.80
CA THR A 40 13.85 -5.20 -21.51
C THR A 40 14.77 -6.26 -20.91
N GLY A 41 14.37 -7.53 -20.99
CA GLY A 41 15.16 -8.64 -20.48
C GLY A 41 14.87 -8.94 -19.01
N THR A 42 15.87 -9.47 -18.30
CA THR A 42 15.79 -9.79 -16.88
C THR A 42 16.84 -9.02 -16.11
N LEU A 43 16.49 -8.65 -14.89
CA LEU A 43 17.32 -7.88 -13.97
C LEU A 43 17.36 -8.63 -12.63
N VAL A 44 18.51 -8.73 -11.98
CA VAL A 44 18.60 -9.32 -10.64
C VAL A 44 18.78 -8.21 -9.61
N LEU A 45 17.84 -8.10 -8.68
CA LEU A 45 17.87 -7.11 -7.60
C LEU A 45 17.52 -7.81 -6.28
N GLY A 46 18.39 -7.68 -5.27
CA GLY A 46 18.14 -8.27 -3.94
C GLY A 46 17.98 -9.79 -3.94
N GLY A 47 18.54 -10.50 -4.92
CA GLY A 47 18.39 -11.95 -5.09
C GLY A 47 17.11 -12.38 -5.82
N TYR A 48 16.25 -11.45 -6.22
CA TYR A 48 15.04 -11.71 -7.00
C TYR A 48 15.24 -11.31 -8.46
N VAL A 49 14.58 -12.06 -9.36
CA VAL A 49 14.60 -11.80 -10.79
C VAL A 49 13.39 -10.93 -11.16
N TYR A 50 13.68 -9.74 -11.67
CA TYR A 50 12.70 -8.79 -12.19
C TYR A 50 12.57 -8.98 -13.69
N TYR A 51 11.33 -8.99 -14.19
CA TYR A 51 11.03 -9.18 -15.60
C TYR A 51 10.72 -7.86 -16.31
N GLY A 52 11.31 -7.65 -17.48
CA GLY A 52 11.15 -6.43 -18.25
C GLY A 52 9.78 -6.34 -18.91
N MET A 53 9.02 -5.30 -18.57
CA MET A 53 7.71 -5.00 -19.16
C MET A 53 7.82 -4.17 -20.43
N GLY A 54 8.96 -3.53 -20.68
CA GLY A 54 9.16 -2.63 -21.81
C GLY A 54 8.01 -1.63 -21.96
N ARG A 55 7.40 -1.60 -23.15
CA ARG A 55 6.32 -0.66 -23.49
C ARG A 55 4.94 -1.04 -22.92
N MET A 56 4.81 -2.22 -22.30
CA MET A 56 3.53 -2.69 -21.75
C MET A 56 3.27 -2.08 -20.37
N GLY A 57 4.31 -1.71 -19.62
CA GLY A 57 4.19 -1.09 -18.31
C GLY A 57 4.42 0.41 -18.34
N SER A 58 3.67 1.15 -17.53
CA SER A 58 3.93 2.56 -17.22
C SER A 58 3.75 2.84 -15.72
N VAL A 59 4.49 3.82 -15.22
CA VAL A 59 4.40 4.31 -13.84
C VAL A 59 4.23 5.82 -13.92
N ASP A 60 3.22 6.34 -13.23
CA ASP A 60 2.96 7.78 -13.12
C ASP A 60 3.97 8.44 -12.16
N ASP A 61 4.02 9.77 -12.19
CA ASP A 61 4.95 10.54 -11.36
C ASP A 61 4.75 10.26 -9.86
N ALA A 62 5.84 9.90 -9.19
CA ALA A 62 5.89 9.83 -7.74
C ALA A 62 6.13 11.23 -7.17
N SER A 63 5.16 11.72 -6.39
CA SER A 63 5.28 12.99 -5.67
C SER A 63 5.41 12.75 -4.17
N GLU A 64 6.31 13.50 -3.56
CA GLU A 64 6.48 13.57 -2.11
C GLU A 64 6.14 14.98 -1.64
N THR A 65 5.34 15.07 -0.58
CA THR A 65 4.95 16.33 0.04
C THR A 65 5.38 16.32 1.50
N SER A 66 5.73 17.49 2.04
CA SER A 66 6.06 17.62 3.48
C SER A 66 4.81 17.71 4.37
N THR A 67 3.66 17.26 3.87
CA THR A 67 2.38 17.25 4.60
C THR A 67 1.99 15.82 4.95
N THR A 68 1.06 15.65 5.88
CA THR A 68 0.49 14.34 6.24
C THR A 68 -0.64 13.92 5.29
N SER A 69 -0.67 14.48 4.08
CA SER A 69 -1.63 14.11 3.06
C SER A 69 -1.15 12.82 2.36
N PRO A 70 -2.03 11.86 2.06
CA PRO A 70 -1.65 10.69 1.32
C PRO A 70 -1.17 11.06 -0.08
N THR A 71 -0.01 10.52 -0.47
CA THR A 71 0.48 10.57 -1.84
C THR A 71 0.22 9.22 -2.50
N GLN A 72 -0.08 9.24 -3.80
CA GLN A 72 -0.45 8.06 -4.56
C GLN A 72 0.33 8.01 -5.87
N VAL A 73 0.68 6.80 -6.28
CA VAL A 73 1.35 6.51 -7.55
C VAL A 73 0.52 5.47 -8.29
N LYS A 74 0.29 5.69 -9.59
CA LYS A 74 -0.42 4.73 -10.42
C LYS A 74 0.57 3.97 -11.29
N MET A 75 0.38 2.67 -11.34
CA MET A 75 1.09 1.79 -12.28
C MET A 75 0.08 1.20 -13.22
N THR A 76 0.37 1.24 -14.52
CA THR A 76 -0.52 0.71 -15.55
C THR A 76 0.18 -0.38 -16.33
N LEU A 77 -0.50 -1.49 -16.54
CA LEU A 77 -0.05 -2.60 -17.37
C LEU A 77 -1.04 -2.80 -18.51
N SER A 78 -0.56 -2.65 -19.74
CA SER A 78 -1.34 -2.70 -20.97
C SER A 78 -0.96 -3.92 -21.82
N GLY A 79 -1.87 -4.33 -22.71
CA GLY A 79 -1.60 -5.41 -23.66
C GLY A 79 -1.69 -6.82 -23.05
N LEU A 80 -2.42 -6.95 -21.94
CA LEU A 80 -2.69 -8.23 -21.33
C LEU A 80 -3.66 -9.06 -22.16
N ASP A 81 -3.38 -10.36 -22.25
CA ASP A 81 -4.34 -11.36 -22.72
C ASP A 81 -5.57 -11.37 -21.78
N MET A 82 -6.76 -11.58 -22.32
CA MET A 82 -8.02 -11.53 -21.57
C MET A 82 -8.08 -12.55 -20.44
N ALA A 83 -7.39 -13.69 -20.58
CA ALA A 83 -7.29 -14.69 -19.53
C ALA A 83 -6.52 -14.15 -18.30
N LEU A 84 -5.37 -13.52 -18.51
CA LEU A 84 -4.58 -12.89 -17.44
C LEU A 84 -5.30 -11.69 -16.83
N PHE A 85 -6.00 -10.91 -17.65
CA PHE A 85 -6.82 -9.80 -17.19
C PHE A 85 -7.90 -10.27 -16.20
N ALA A 86 -8.61 -11.36 -16.51
CA ALA A 86 -9.64 -11.93 -15.64
C ALA A 86 -9.08 -12.52 -14.35
N THR A 87 -7.93 -13.23 -14.40
CA THR A 87 -7.27 -13.74 -13.19
C THR A 87 -6.88 -12.60 -12.25
N THR A 88 -6.30 -11.55 -12.83
CA THR A 88 -5.82 -10.40 -12.08
C THR A 88 -6.95 -9.59 -11.45
N LEU A 89 -8.10 -9.49 -12.13
CA LEU A 89 -9.30 -8.83 -11.58
C LEU A 89 -9.87 -9.56 -10.36
N ASN A 90 -9.74 -10.89 -10.34
CA ASN A 90 -10.22 -11.72 -9.24
C ASN A 90 -9.23 -11.78 -8.07
N GLU A 91 -7.98 -11.36 -8.29
CA GLU A 91 -6.95 -11.43 -7.27
C GLU A 91 -7.06 -10.25 -6.29
N ARG A 92 -7.19 -10.57 -5.00
CA ARG A 92 -7.28 -9.57 -3.92
C ARG A 92 -5.89 -8.99 -3.63
N CYS A 93 -5.57 -7.91 -4.33
CA CYS A 93 -4.32 -7.16 -4.13
C CYS A 93 -4.49 -5.90 -3.27
N VAL A 94 -5.71 -5.42 -3.01
CA VAL A 94 -5.96 -4.25 -2.15
C VAL A 94 -5.42 -4.51 -0.73
N GLY A 95 -4.66 -3.55 -0.20
CA GLY A 95 -4.01 -3.62 1.10
C GLY A 95 -2.67 -4.36 1.11
N ARG A 96 -2.24 -4.94 -0.02
CA ARG A 96 -0.93 -5.59 -0.13
C ARG A 96 0.17 -4.56 -0.35
N ASN A 97 1.39 -4.92 0.05
CA ASN A 97 2.54 -4.04 -0.06
C ASN A 97 3.04 -3.96 -1.52
N ALA A 98 3.51 -2.78 -1.91
CA ALA A 98 4.21 -2.56 -3.16
C ALA A 98 5.36 -1.56 -2.96
N GLU A 99 6.48 -1.82 -3.63
CA GLU A 99 7.69 -1.02 -3.54
C GLU A 99 8.22 -0.72 -4.96
N ILE A 100 8.62 0.52 -5.18
CA ILE A 100 9.17 1.01 -6.44
C ILE A 100 10.59 1.51 -6.17
N TYR A 101 11.51 1.09 -7.01
CA TYR A 101 12.94 1.37 -6.93
C TYR A 101 13.42 2.06 -8.19
N LEU A 102 14.35 3.00 -8.04
CA LEU A 102 15.24 3.43 -9.11
C LEU A 102 16.47 2.54 -9.10
N VAL A 103 16.81 1.97 -10.24
CA VAL A 103 17.95 1.07 -10.38
C VAL A 103 18.92 1.65 -11.38
N ALA A 104 20.18 1.82 -10.98
CA ALA A 104 21.29 2.17 -11.85
C ALA A 104 22.08 0.91 -12.21
N MET A 105 22.36 0.77 -13.51
CA MET A 105 23.05 -0.36 -14.10
C MET A 105 24.32 0.10 -14.83
N ASP A 106 25.27 -0.83 -14.97
CA ASP A 106 26.39 -0.66 -15.87
C ASP A 106 26.03 -0.94 -17.34
N ASP A 107 26.99 -0.74 -18.25
CA ASP A 107 26.81 -0.98 -19.68
C ASP A 107 26.54 -2.45 -20.02
N ASN A 108 26.81 -3.38 -19.11
CA ASN A 108 26.52 -4.80 -19.27
C ASN A 108 25.13 -5.18 -18.74
N GLY A 109 24.36 -4.22 -18.21
CA GLY A 109 23.03 -4.44 -17.66
C GLY A 109 23.05 -5.05 -16.24
N VAL A 110 24.19 -5.02 -15.54
CA VAL A 110 24.28 -5.49 -14.16
C VAL A 110 23.86 -4.38 -13.21
N VAL A 111 23.03 -4.72 -12.22
CA VAL A 111 22.61 -3.80 -11.16
C VAL A 111 23.77 -3.46 -10.26
N GLN A 112 23.99 -2.17 -10.04
CA GLN A 112 25.08 -1.67 -9.21
C GLN A 112 24.54 -0.96 -7.96
N VAL A 113 23.50 -0.14 -8.14
CA VAL A 113 22.81 0.55 -7.05
C VAL A 113 21.31 0.55 -7.29
N ALA A 114 20.54 0.42 -6.21
CA ALA A 114 19.09 0.57 -6.25
C ALA A 114 18.60 1.31 -5.01
N ASP A 115 17.84 2.37 -5.23
CA ASP A 115 17.24 3.18 -4.16
C ASP A 115 15.72 3.07 -4.21
N LEU A 116 15.10 3.02 -3.03
CA LEU A 116 13.63 2.99 -2.89
C LEU A 116 13.06 4.38 -3.19
N LEU A 117 12.25 4.49 -4.25
CA LEU A 117 11.55 5.72 -4.62
C LEU A 117 10.20 5.86 -3.92
N PHE A 118 9.44 4.76 -3.85
CA PHE A 118 8.10 4.79 -3.29
C PHE A 118 7.78 3.47 -2.61
N LYS A 119 7.18 3.55 -1.43
CA LYS A 119 6.72 2.39 -0.68
C LYS A 119 5.32 2.65 -0.17
N GLY A 120 4.46 1.67 -0.37
CA GLY A 120 3.06 1.82 0.00
C GLY A 120 2.28 0.53 -0.05
N ARG A 121 0.96 0.69 -0.03
CA ARG A 121 -0.01 -0.39 -0.21
C ARG A 121 -0.90 -0.11 -1.40
N VAL A 122 -1.35 -1.16 -2.07
CA VAL A 122 -2.33 -1.03 -3.14
C VAL A 122 -3.66 -0.55 -2.54
N SER A 123 -4.09 0.66 -2.91
CA SER A 123 -5.34 1.26 -2.42
C SER A 123 -6.53 0.87 -3.28
N SER A 124 -6.33 0.83 -4.60
CA SER A 124 -7.39 0.53 -5.57
C SER A 124 -6.84 -0.08 -6.85
N THR A 125 -7.71 -0.81 -7.52
CA THR A 125 -7.45 -1.38 -8.84
C THR A 125 -8.47 -0.86 -9.85
N GLY A 126 -7.98 -0.38 -10.98
CA GLY A 126 -8.78 0.00 -12.14
C GLY A 126 -8.55 -0.97 -13.28
N ALA A 127 -9.57 -1.17 -14.10
CA ALA A 127 -9.49 -2.04 -15.26
C ALA A 127 -10.26 -1.43 -16.41
N THR A 128 -9.59 -1.27 -17.55
CA THR A 128 -10.18 -0.75 -18.78
C THR A 128 -10.16 -1.87 -19.81
N ALA A 129 -11.34 -2.27 -20.27
CA ALA A 129 -11.52 -3.27 -21.31
C ALA A 129 -12.03 -2.60 -22.60
N GLY A 130 -11.49 -2.98 -23.75
CA GLY A 130 -11.85 -2.39 -25.04
C GLY A 130 -10.82 -2.69 -26.13
N GLY A 131 -10.53 -1.72 -27.00
CA GLY A 131 -9.50 -1.87 -28.04
C GLY A 131 -8.07 -2.05 -27.49
N THR A 132 -7.83 -1.65 -26.25
CA THR A 132 -6.60 -1.93 -25.50
C THR A 132 -6.99 -2.26 -24.07
N ASN A 133 -6.66 -3.47 -23.63
CA ASN A 133 -6.88 -3.89 -22.26
C ASN A 133 -5.75 -3.34 -21.38
N ALA A 134 -6.12 -2.59 -20.35
CA ALA A 134 -5.19 -2.01 -19.39
C ALA A 134 -5.67 -2.25 -17.96
N LEU A 135 -4.76 -2.68 -17.10
CA LEU A 135 -4.94 -2.77 -15.65
C LEU A 135 -4.17 -1.66 -14.98
N GLN A 136 -4.79 -1.01 -14.02
CA GLN A 136 -4.20 0.07 -13.25
C GLN A 136 -4.20 -0.30 -11.77
N TYR A 137 -3.05 -0.15 -11.13
CA TYR A 137 -2.87 -0.29 -9.70
C TYR A 137 -2.51 1.05 -9.11
N THR A 138 -3.30 1.51 -8.16
CA THR A 138 -2.97 2.70 -7.39
C THR A 138 -2.33 2.26 -6.10
N ILE A 139 -1.10 2.69 -5.85
CA ILE A 139 -0.38 2.49 -4.60
C ILE A 139 -0.44 3.80 -3.82
N SER A 140 -0.73 3.72 -2.53
CA SER A 140 -0.69 4.85 -1.62
C SER A 140 0.31 4.66 -0.51
N ASN A 141 0.83 5.78 -0.01
CA ASN A 141 1.74 5.77 1.12
C ASN A 141 1.01 5.50 2.44
N ILE A 142 1.78 5.37 3.53
CA ILE A 142 1.27 5.06 4.88
C ILE A 142 0.26 6.09 5.41
N PHE A 143 0.24 7.33 4.90
CA PHE A 143 -0.71 8.34 5.37
C PHE A 143 -2.16 8.04 4.96
N GLU A 144 -2.40 7.17 3.96
CA GLU A 144 -3.76 6.71 3.69
C GLU A 144 -4.35 5.96 4.89
N ASP A 145 -3.54 5.15 5.58
CA ASP A 145 -3.99 4.44 6.78
C ASP A 145 -4.32 5.41 7.92
N TRP A 146 -3.68 6.58 7.99
CA TRP A 146 -3.99 7.61 9.00
C TRP A 146 -5.33 8.30 8.74
N GLN A 147 -5.80 8.33 7.50
CA GLN A 147 -7.13 8.86 7.19
C GLN A 147 -8.25 7.87 7.52
N ARG A 148 -7.92 6.60 7.78
CA ARG A 148 -8.93 5.60 8.13
C ARG A 148 -9.40 5.87 9.56
N PRO A 149 -10.71 6.09 9.77
CA PRO A 149 -11.23 6.24 11.12
C PRO A 149 -11.05 4.92 11.87
N PHE A 150 -10.69 5.02 13.14
CA PHE A 150 -10.71 3.85 14.01
C PHE A 150 -12.15 3.32 14.10
N PRO A 151 -12.40 2.03 13.78
CA PRO A 151 -13.75 1.48 13.79
C PRO A 151 -14.27 1.21 15.21
N ASP A 152 -13.45 1.42 16.24
CA ASP A 152 -13.81 1.12 17.62
C ASP A 152 -14.85 2.12 18.14
N ARG A 153 -15.97 1.57 18.61
CA ARG A 153 -17.10 2.32 19.14
C ARG A 153 -17.20 2.27 20.67
N TYR A 154 -16.28 1.58 21.34
CA TYR A 154 -16.29 1.39 22.80
C TYR A 154 -17.63 0.83 23.34
N THR A 155 -18.29 -0.03 22.56
CA THR A 155 -19.47 -0.79 22.98
C THR A 155 -19.08 -2.21 23.43
N ASP A 156 -19.96 -2.92 24.14
CA ASP A 156 -19.71 -4.31 24.52
C ASP A 156 -19.50 -5.20 23.29
N GLU A 157 -20.26 -4.98 22.21
CA GLU A 157 -20.11 -5.70 20.95
C GLU A 157 -18.77 -5.41 20.28
N SER A 158 -18.32 -4.15 20.30
CA SER A 158 -17.00 -3.74 19.79
C SER A 158 -15.87 -4.45 20.55
N GLN A 159 -15.95 -4.47 21.88
CA GLN A 159 -14.97 -5.15 22.73
C GLN A 159 -15.00 -6.65 22.55
N GLN A 160 -16.19 -7.26 22.45
CA GLN A 160 -16.31 -8.70 22.22
C GLN A 160 -15.77 -9.13 20.86
N ALA A 161 -15.90 -8.28 19.84
CA ALA A 161 -15.34 -8.55 18.52
C ALA A 161 -13.80 -8.57 18.53
N ALA A 162 -13.16 -7.69 19.30
CA ALA A 162 -11.70 -7.63 19.41
C ALA A 162 -11.12 -8.60 20.45
N TYR A 163 -11.78 -8.74 21.60
CA TYR A 163 -11.33 -9.51 22.77
C TYR A 163 -12.49 -10.37 23.31
N PRO A 164 -12.72 -11.56 22.72
CA PRO A 164 -13.77 -12.47 23.17
C PRO A 164 -13.61 -12.81 24.65
N GLY A 165 -14.63 -12.52 25.45
CA GLY A 165 -14.64 -12.74 26.90
C GLY A 165 -14.40 -11.50 27.76
N ASP A 166 -13.82 -10.42 27.22
CA ASP A 166 -13.63 -9.18 27.98
C ASP A 166 -14.89 -8.30 28.01
N ARG A 167 -15.50 -8.17 29.19
CA ARG A 167 -16.77 -7.48 29.41
C ARG A 167 -16.61 -6.07 30.00
N ILE A 168 -15.46 -5.41 29.80
CA ILE A 168 -15.21 -4.08 30.36
C ILE A 168 -16.26 -3.03 29.95
N PHE A 169 -16.82 -3.12 28.73
CA PHE A 169 -17.86 -2.19 28.23
C PHE A 169 -19.30 -2.67 28.39
N ARG A 170 -19.53 -3.75 29.13
CA ARG A 170 -20.86 -4.38 29.29
C ARG A 170 -21.97 -3.45 29.73
N TYR A 171 -21.65 -2.45 30.56
CA TYR A 171 -22.64 -1.53 31.11
C TYR A 171 -22.62 -0.13 30.50
N VAL A 172 -21.76 0.14 29.50
CA VAL A 172 -21.60 1.49 28.92
C VAL A 172 -22.90 2.02 28.34
N ALA A 173 -23.65 1.19 27.59
CA ALA A 173 -24.93 1.57 27.01
C ALA A 173 -26.02 1.82 28.07
N GLN A 174 -25.99 1.10 29.20
CA GLN A 174 -26.94 1.34 30.29
C GLN A 174 -26.57 2.58 31.10
N MET A 175 -25.28 2.92 31.20
CA MET A 175 -24.81 4.07 31.96
C MET A 175 -25.22 5.41 31.33
N SER A 176 -25.34 5.52 30.01
CA SER A 176 -25.73 6.78 29.34
C SER A 176 -27.16 7.23 29.70
N GLU A 177 -28.08 6.28 29.90
CA GLU A 177 -29.49 6.55 30.22
C GLU A 177 -29.80 6.44 31.72
N ARG A 178 -28.81 6.10 32.55
CA ARG A 178 -29.02 5.84 33.98
C ARG A 178 -29.02 7.13 34.79
N SER A 179 -30.14 7.40 35.45
CA SER A 179 -30.22 8.45 36.45
C SER A 179 -29.44 8.05 37.71
N ILE A 180 -28.38 8.80 38.03
CA ILE A 180 -27.63 8.68 39.28
C ILE A 180 -28.14 9.76 40.25
N TYR A 181 -28.67 9.34 41.39
CA TYR A 181 -29.20 10.24 42.42
C TYR A 181 -28.18 10.38 43.57
N TRP A 182 -27.44 11.48 43.58
CA TRP A 182 -26.46 11.77 44.64
C TRP A 182 -27.14 12.30 45.90
N GLY A 183 -26.87 11.69 47.06
CA GLY A 183 -27.39 12.15 48.36
C GLY A 183 -28.90 11.96 48.60
N SER A 184 -29.58 11.21 47.73
CA SER A 184 -31.01 10.90 47.83
C SER A 184 -31.25 9.59 48.58
N LYS A 185 -32.42 9.45 49.24
CA LYS A 185 -32.92 8.16 49.77
C LYS A 185 -33.34 7.18 48.67
N LYS A 186 -33.47 7.63 47.42
CA LYS A 186 -33.88 6.81 46.28
C LYS A 186 -32.65 6.15 45.65
N ASP A 187 -32.61 4.82 45.68
CA ASP A 187 -31.54 4.05 45.04
C ASP A 187 -31.61 4.12 43.51
N ALA A 188 -30.44 4.06 42.87
CA ALA A 188 -30.35 3.93 41.43
C ALA A 188 -30.83 2.53 41.01
N PRO A 189 -31.52 2.39 39.85
CA PRO A 189 -31.97 1.09 39.36
C PRO A 189 -30.79 0.13 39.18
N GLY A 190 -30.95 -1.14 39.57
CA GLY A 190 -29.90 -2.17 39.44
C GLY A 190 -29.52 -2.46 37.98
N PHE A 191 -28.32 -2.97 37.75
CA PHE A 191 -27.90 -3.39 36.41
C PHE A 191 -28.60 -4.71 36.04
N THR A 192 -29.45 -4.68 35.01
CA THR A 192 -30.06 -5.87 34.44
C THR A 192 -29.64 -6.00 32.99
N TYR A 193 -28.89 -7.05 32.67
CA TYR A 193 -28.53 -7.40 31.30
C TYR A 193 -29.13 -8.77 31.00
N LYS A 194 -29.99 -8.87 29.98
CA LYS A 194 -30.43 -10.15 29.42
C LYS A 194 -29.49 -10.54 28.28
#